data_AF-A0A178UBL2-F1
#
_entry.id   AF-A0A178UBL2-F1
#
_cell.length_a   1.000
_cell.length_b   1.000
_cell.length_c   1.000
_cell.angle_alpha   90.00
_cell.angle_beta   90.00
_cell.angle_gamma   90.00
#
_symmetry.space_group_name_H-M   'P 1'
#
loop_
_entity.id
_entity.type
_entity.pdbx_description
1 polymer ?
#
loop_
_entity_poly.entity_id
_entity_poly.type
_entity_poly.pdbx_seq_one_letter_code
_entity_poly.pdbx_strand_id
1 'polypeptide(L)'
;MMKLIGSDDWVVVLDERGRDIDSEQMAELLGDAGNSGASRISFCIGGAYGHGTQVRKRANVTIRLSSMVLNHQIALVVLMEQLYRSWTILKGQNYHH
;
A
#
# COMPACT_ATOMS: atom_id res chain seq x y z
N MET A 1 2.14 14.87 -4.10
CA MET A 1 1.31 13.82 -3.48
C MET A 1 -0.11 14.32 -3.20
N MET A 2 -0.37 15.24 -2.26
CA MET A 2 -1.74 15.66 -1.90
C MET A 2 -2.63 16.11 -3.06
N LYS A 3 -2.08 16.78 -4.09
CA LYS A 3 -2.85 17.20 -5.28
C LYS A 3 -3.31 16.05 -6.18
N LEU A 4 -2.77 14.84 -6.00
CA LEU A 4 -3.07 13.65 -6.82
C LEU A 4 -4.09 12.73 -6.13
N ILE A 5 -4.27 12.89 -4.82
CA ILE A 5 -5.15 12.07 -3.99
C ILE A 5 -6.53 12.72 -3.97
N GLY A 6 -7.55 11.98 -4.40
CA GLY A 6 -8.95 12.38 -4.34
C GLY A 6 -9.51 12.34 -2.91
N SER A 7 -10.61 13.05 -2.66
CA SER A 7 -11.32 12.95 -1.37
C SER A 7 -11.80 11.53 -1.09
N ASP A 8 -12.23 10.83 -2.16
CA ASP A 8 -12.89 9.52 -2.07
C ASP A 8 -11.94 8.36 -2.43
N ASP A 9 -10.63 8.62 -2.47
CA ASP A 9 -9.62 7.59 -2.64
C ASP A 9 -9.44 6.80 -1.34
N TRP A 10 -9.18 5.50 -1.45
CA TRP A 10 -8.60 4.73 -0.35
C TRP A 10 -7.09 4.86 -0.38
N VAL A 11 -6.52 5.54 0.62
CA VAL A 11 -5.10 5.93 0.60
C VAL A 11 -4.27 5.00 1.48
N VAL A 12 -3.31 4.34 0.85
CA VAL A 12 -2.32 3.50 1.51
C VAL A 12 -0.98 4.22 1.49
N VAL A 13 -0.42 4.50 2.65
CA VAL A 13 0.90 5.12 2.77
C VAL A 13 1.94 4.06 3.09
N LEU A 14 3.03 4.02 2.30
CA LEU A 14 4.19 3.18 2.60
C LEU A 14 5.16 3.96 3.48
N ASP A 15 5.37 3.48 4.70
CA ASP A 15 6.19 4.15 5.69
C ASP A 15 6.86 3.13 6.62
N GLU A 16 8.11 3.40 7.01
CA GLU A 16 8.86 2.55 7.96
C GLU A 16 8.16 2.39 9.32
N ARG A 17 7.27 3.32 9.69
CA ARG A 17 6.49 3.30 10.94
C ARG A 17 5.09 2.70 10.76
N GLY A 18 4.78 2.22 9.56
CA GLY A 18 3.52 1.56 9.26
C GLY A 18 3.39 0.20 9.94
N ARG A 19 2.18 -0.34 9.94
CA ARG A 19 1.94 -1.72 10.41
C ARG A 19 2.71 -2.71 9.54
N ASP A 20 3.26 -3.74 10.18
CA ASP A 20 3.81 -4.89 9.48
C ASP A 20 2.65 -5.77 9.01
N ILE A 21 2.67 -6.16 7.73
CA ILE A 21 1.67 -7.06 7.18
C ILE A 21 2.33 -8.14 6.33
N ASP A 22 1.72 -9.32 6.34
CA ASP A 22 2.05 -10.38 5.41
C ASP A 22 1.28 -10.24 4.08
N SER A 23 1.51 -11.18 3.16
CA SER A 23 0.88 -11.17 1.84
C SER A 23 -0.63 -11.46 1.87
N GLU A 24 -1.14 -12.21 2.86
CA GLU A 24 -2.58 -12.47 3.00
C GLU A 24 -3.29 -11.20 3.47
N GLN A 25 -2.72 -10.51 4.45
CA GLN A 25 -3.22 -9.23 4.93
C GLN A 25 -3.14 -8.11 3.90
N MET A 26 -2.17 -8.15 2.97
CA MET A 26 -2.14 -7.26 1.80
C MET A 26 -3.31 -7.57 0.84
N ALA A 27 -3.62 -8.85 0.62
CA ALA A 27 -4.77 -9.25 -0.19
C ALA A 27 -6.10 -8.82 0.45
N GLU A 28 -6.25 -8.99 1.77
CA GLU A 28 -7.40 -8.50 2.53
C GLU A 28 -7.55 -6.98 2.40
N LEU A 29 -6.46 -6.21 2.54
CA LEU A 29 -6.48 -4.75 2.36
C LEU A 29 -7.03 -4.35 0.98
N LEU A 30 -6.61 -5.04 -0.08
CA LEU A 30 -7.11 -4.78 -1.43
C LEU A 30 -8.60 -5.14 -1.57
N GLY A 31 -9.04 -6.23 -0.92
CA GLY A 31 -10.45 -6.62 -0.86
C GLY A 31 -11.31 -5.58 -0.13
N ASP A 32 -10.88 -5.15 1.05
CA ASP A 32 -11.55 -4.13 1.87
C ASP A 32 -11.72 -2.81 1.12
N ALA A 33 -10.66 -2.37 0.43
CA ALA A 33 -10.69 -1.15 -0.36
C ALA A 33 -11.63 -1.27 -1.58
N GLY A 34 -11.81 -2.46 -2.13
CA GLY A 34 -12.84 -2.73 -3.15
C GLY A 34 -14.27 -2.63 -2.59
N ASN A 35 -14.46 -2.97 -1.32
CA ASN A 35 -15.77 -2.91 -0.65
C ASN A 35 -16.09 -1.56 -0.02
N SER A 36 -15.11 -0.65 0.09
CA SER A 36 -15.27 0.62 0.81
C SER A 36 -16.07 1.69 0.04
N GLY A 37 -16.47 1.42 -1.20
CA GLY A 37 -17.06 2.41 -2.10
C GLY A 37 -16.07 3.49 -2.58
N ALA A 38 -14.77 3.29 -2.36
CA ALA A 38 -13.75 4.21 -2.83
C ALA A 38 -13.66 4.21 -4.36
N SER A 39 -13.39 5.37 -4.94
CA SER A 39 -13.27 5.49 -6.42
C SER A 39 -12.01 4.82 -6.97
N ARG A 40 -10.96 4.70 -6.14
CA ARG A 40 -9.67 4.06 -6.45
C ARG A 40 -8.84 3.86 -5.19
N ILE A 41 -7.84 2.98 -5.29
CA ILE A 41 -6.81 2.78 -4.27
C ILE A 41 -5.55 3.54 -4.68
N SER A 42 -5.03 4.37 -3.78
CA SER A 42 -3.85 5.22 -4.01
C SER A 42 -2.71 4.82 -3.07
N PHE A 43 -1.68 4.15 -3.62
CA PHE A 43 -0.46 3.83 -2.90
C PHE A 43 0.54 4.99 -2.97
N CYS A 44 0.98 5.47 -1.81
CA CYS A 44 1.91 6.58 -1.69
C CYS A 44 3.29 6.07 -1.28
N ILE A 45 4.30 6.31 -2.13
CA ILE A 45 5.72 6.07 -1.82
C ILE A 45 6.40 7.42 -1.57
N GLY A 46 7.11 7.52 -0.45
CA GLY A 46 7.84 8.72 -0.05
C GLY A 46 9.12 8.92 -0.85
N GLY A 47 9.58 10.18 -0.94
CA GLY A 47 10.92 10.49 -1.42
C GLY A 47 11.98 10.26 -0.34
N ALA A 48 13.19 10.79 -0.53
CA ALA A 48 14.30 10.62 0.41
C ALA A 48 14.01 11.04 1.87
N TYR A 49 13.06 11.96 2.08
CA TYR A 49 12.66 12.45 3.40
C TYR A 49 11.31 11.87 3.88
N GLY A 50 10.79 10.85 3.19
CA GLY A 50 9.50 10.22 3.50
C GLY A 50 8.29 11.12 3.19
N HIS A 51 7.20 10.89 3.94
CA HIS A 51 5.93 11.61 3.78
C HIS A 51 5.76 12.77 4.75
N GLY A 52 5.31 13.91 4.24
CA GLY A 52 4.85 15.03 5.06
C GLY A 52 3.60 14.69 5.87
N THR A 53 3.38 15.43 6.97
CA THR A 53 2.31 15.18 7.95
C THR A 53 0.91 15.13 7.34
N GLN A 54 0.64 15.95 6.32
CA GLN A 54 -0.66 15.97 5.64
C GLN A 54 -0.98 14.65 4.93
N VAL A 55 0.00 14.03 4.27
CA VAL A 55 -0.20 12.75 3.58
C VAL A 55 -0.43 11.63 4.58
N ARG A 56 0.33 11.62 5.69
CA ARG A 56 0.14 10.65 6.78
C ARG A 56 -1.25 10.76 7.42
N LYS A 57 -1.73 11.98 7.67
CA LYS A 57 -3.09 12.22 8.20
C LYS A 57 -4.19 11.82 7.22
N ARG A 58 -3.92 11.91 5.90
CA ARG A 58 -4.86 11.49 4.87
C ARG A 58 -4.92 9.98 4.69
N ALA A 59 -3.94 9.22 5.18
CA ALA A 59 -3.88 7.78 5.01
C ALA A 59 -5.11 7.09 5.65
N ASN A 60 -5.75 6.20 4.90
CA ASN A 60 -6.69 5.24 5.46
C ASN A 60 -5.91 4.14 6.19
N VAL A 61 -4.78 3.72 5.61
CA VAL A 61 -3.88 2.72 6.18
C VAL A 61 -2.43 3.14 5.94
N THR A 62 -1.55 2.90 6.92
CA THR A 62 -0.10 3.05 6.74
C THR A 62 0.57 1.70 7.00
N ILE A 63 1.29 1.17 6.00
CA ILE A 63 1.99 -0.12 6.07
C ILE A 63 3.48 0.08 5.83
N ARG A 64 4.29 -0.83 6.36
CA ARG A 64 5.72 -0.90 6.05
C ARG A 64 5.99 -2.08 5.10
N LEU A 65 6.94 -1.92 4.19
CA LEU A 65 7.37 -3.02 3.30
C LEU A 65 8.52 -3.85 3.90
N SER A 66 9.23 -3.30 4.88
CA SER A 66 10.39 -3.95 5.51
C SER A 66 10.75 -3.26 6.83
N SER A 67 11.46 -3.98 7.70
CA SER A 67 12.25 -3.38 8.80
C SER A 67 13.47 -2.60 8.30
N MET A 68 13.93 -2.88 7.09
CA MET A 68 15.06 -2.18 6.48
C MET A 68 14.58 -0.96 5.70
N VAL A 69 15.42 0.07 5.63
CA VAL A 69 15.18 1.24 4.79
C VAL A 69 15.39 0.83 3.33
N LEU A 70 14.34 0.93 2.52
CA LEU A 70 14.39 0.68 1.09
C LEU A 70 14.51 2.00 0.32
N ASN A 71 15.34 2.02 -0.71
CA ASN A 71 15.27 3.08 -1.71
C ASN A 71 13.86 3.09 -2.33
N HIS A 72 13.29 4.27 -2.57
CA HIS A 72 11.95 4.43 -3.14
C HIS A 72 11.70 3.65 -4.45
N GLN A 73 12.72 3.49 -5.31
CA GLN A 73 12.61 2.67 -6.52
C GLN A 73 12.50 1.18 -6.21
N ILE A 74 13.25 0.69 -5.22
CA ILE A 74 13.16 -0.71 -4.76
C ILE A 74 11.84 -0.94 -4.03
N ALA A 75 11.39 0.00 -3.21
CA ALA A 75 10.09 -0.03 -2.57
C ALA A 75 8.95 -0.16 -3.60
N LEU A 76 9.06 0.53 -4.74
CA LEU A 76 8.09 0.40 -5.83
C LEU A 76 8.10 -1.02 -6.45
N VAL A 77 9.27 -1.61 -6.68
CA VAL A 77 9.37 -2.98 -7.21
C VAL A 77 8.77 -4.00 -6.24
N VAL A 78 9.09 -3.88 -4.94
CA VAL A 78 8.53 -4.75 -3.89
C VAL A 78 7.01 -4.59 -3.80
N LEU A 79 6.51 -3.34 -3.83
CA LEU A 79 5.07 -3.10 -3.85
C LEU A 79 4.40 -3.76 -5.06
N MET A 80 4.96 -3.60 -6.26
CA MET A 80 4.37 -4.19 -7.48
C MET A 80 4.30 -5.71 -7.42
N GLU A 81 5.34 -6.37 -6.91
CA GLU A 81 5.33 -7.81 -6.70
C GLU A 81 4.26 -8.21 -5.67
N GLN A 82 4.16 -7.50 -4.54
CA GLN A 82 3.15 -7.79 -3.52
C GLN A 82 1.71 -7.54 -4.02
N LEU A 83 1.49 -6.54 -4.88
CA LEU A 83 0.20 -6.31 -5.52
C LEU A 83 -0.17 -7.46 -6.47
N TYR A 84 0.79 -7.93 -7.27
CA TYR A 84 0.59 -9.10 -8.13
C TYR A 84 0.26 -10.36 -7.32
N ARG A 85 1.01 -10.62 -6.25
CA ARG A 85 0.79 -11.73 -5.32
C ARG A 85 -0.59 -11.65 -4.68
N SER A 86 -0.95 -10.49 -4.14
CA SER A 86 -2.25 -10.25 -3.51
C SER A 86 -3.40 -10.50 -4.46
N TRP A 87 -3.28 -10.07 -5.72
CA TRP A 87 -4.27 -10.33 -6.75
C TRP A 87 -4.41 -11.82 -7.07
N THR A 88 -3.31 -12.56 -7.03
CA THR A 88 -3.32 -14.02 -7.25
C THR A 88 -4.03 -14.73 -6.09
N ILE A 89 -3.75 -14.32 -4.85
CA ILE A 89 -4.45 -14.80 -3.64
C ILE A 89 -5.96 -14.51 -3.73
N LEU A 90 -6.36 -13.28 -4.07
CA LEU A 90 -7.77 -12.88 -4.20
C LEU A 90 -8.54 -13.69 -5.26
N LYS A 91 -7.86 -14.15 -6.31
CA LYS A 91 -8.46 -15.00 -7.35
C LYS A 91 -8.63 -16.46 -6.93
N GLY A 92 -8.26 -16.82 -5.70
CA GLY A 92 -8.27 -18.21 -5.22
C GLY A 92 -7.24 -19.09 -5.94
N GLN A 93 -6.26 -18.49 -6.62
CA GLN A 93 -5.11 -19.24 -7.10
C GLN A 93 -4.14 -19.37 -5.93
N ASN A 94 -3.81 -20.61 -5.56
CA ASN A 94 -2.79 -20.87 -4.55
C ASN A 94 -1.47 -20.24 -5.00
N TYR A 95 -1.12 -19.08 -4.45
CA TYR A 95 0.21 -18.50 -4.59
C TYR A 95 1.11 -19.15 -3.55
N HIS A 96 1.37 -20.43 -3.73
CA HIS A 96 2.49 -21.13 -3.13
C HIS A 96 3.06 -22.04 -4.22
N HIS A 97 4.39 -22.05 -4.29
CA HIS A 97 5.30 -22.59 -5.34
C HIS A 97 5.74 -21.55 -6.38
#